data_AF-A0A7R8WPP6-F1
#
_entry.id   AF-A0A7R8WPP6-F1
#
_cell.length_a   1.000
_cell.length_b   1.000
_cell.length_c   1.000
_cell.angle_alpha   90.00
_cell.angle_beta   90.00
_cell.angle_gamma   90.00
#
_symmetry.space_group_name_H-M   'P 1'
#
loop_
_entity.id
_entity.type
_entity.pdbx_description
1 polymer ?
#
loop_
_entity_poly.entity_id
_entity_poly.type
_entity_poly.pdbx_seq_one_letter_code
_entity_poly.pdbx_strand_id
1 'polypeptide(L)'
;EEGILDEATEQKWNKLLKFRSEITRALETARREKKIGHPLEAEVFISVPDTWNTFLENQWQTLQEISIVSSLVSFYQAIRVGGDIWILAKERVRPVMEEVGVDSYSVVAEFEASILERRTCVNPLTGGSSLVVLADYVTTDAGTGCVHTAPGHGVDDYQTGLRYDLEILSPIDDEGFYTAEAGPYAGQKVPDVNDAICSKLDELGALVKKIAIQHSYPHCWRCKEPVMYRATPQWFISMEKNELRQKALGAIDRVAWVPSWGRQRIYEMVANRPDWCLSRQRSWGVPITVISCSDCGAIVKDDALNERIDHFFRKEGADAWFTHDVETFLAKDYICSECGAKSFRKENDILDVWFDSGTSHAAVLEQRKELGWPADLYLEGSDQHRGWFNSSLLTSVGTRGTAPFRSVLTHGYVVDGKGMKMSKSVGNVVAPQEVINKYGAEILRLWVASEDYRGDVKVSEEILKQVSDSY
;
A
#
# COMPACT_ATOMS: atom_id res chain seq x y z
N GLU A 1 20.36 23.58 -29.88
CA GLU A 1 20.51 24.91 -29.24
C GLU A 1 20.96 24.66 -27.81
N GLU A 2 22.17 25.11 -27.48
CA GLU A 2 22.70 25.05 -26.11
C GLU A 2 21.86 26.00 -25.24
N GLY A 3 21.05 25.42 -24.34
CA GLY A 3 20.20 26.18 -23.44
C GLY A 3 21.04 26.97 -22.45
N ILE A 4 21.03 28.30 -22.59
CA ILE A 4 21.54 29.22 -21.60
C ILE A 4 20.70 29.01 -20.33
N LEU A 5 21.27 28.33 -19.33
CA LEU A 5 20.69 28.26 -17.99
C LEU A 5 20.56 29.69 -17.48
N ASP A 6 19.40 30.05 -16.91
CA ASP A 6 19.26 31.36 -16.29
C ASP A 6 20.27 31.50 -15.14
N GLU A 7 20.77 32.72 -14.93
CA GLU A 7 21.86 33.01 -13.99
C GLU A 7 21.52 32.62 -12.54
N ALA A 8 20.23 32.61 -12.18
CA ALA A 8 19.78 32.19 -10.86
C ALA A 8 19.82 30.65 -10.69
N THR A 9 19.47 29.91 -11.74
CA THR A 9 19.59 28.45 -11.81
C THR A 9 21.06 28.04 -11.75
N GLU A 10 21.96 28.73 -12.47
CA GLU A 10 23.39 28.46 -12.41
C GLU A 10 23.97 28.71 -10.99
N GLN A 11 23.62 29.84 -10.35
CA GLN A 11 24.05 30.14 -8.98
C GLN A 11 23.51 29.13 -7.95
N LYS A 12 22.27 28.67 -8.12
CA LYS A 12 21.66 27.61 -7.29
C LYS A 12 22.44 26.30 -7.42
N TRP A 13 22.68 25.85 -8.65
CA TRP A 13 23.41 24.59 -8.89
C TRP A 13 24.86 24.66 -8.42
N ASN A 14 25.53 25.80 -8.58
CA ASN A 14 26.87 26.02 -8.05
C ASN A 14 26.93 25.88 -6.51
N LYS A 15 25.89 26.30 -5.79
CA LYS A 15 25.80 26.09 -4.34
C LYS A 15 25.58 24.60 -4.01
N LEU A 16 24.65 23.93 -4.68
CA LEU A 16 24.37 22.50 -4.46
C LEU A 16 25.59 21.61 -4.75
N LEU A 17 26.32 21.90 -5.82
CA LEU A 17 27.54 21.15 -6.18
C LEU A 17 28.66 21.34 -5.17
N LYS A 18 28.77 22.52 -4.53
CA LYS A 18 29.72 22.74 -3.42
C LYS A 18 29.39 21.85 -2.22
N PHE A 19 28.12 21.78 -1.83
CA PHE A 19 27.68 20.89 -0.75
C PHE A 19 27.95 19.42 -1.06
N ARG A 20 27.58 18.97 -2.27
CA ARG A 20 27.86 17.60 -2.73
C ARG A 20 29.35 17.28 -2.71
N SER A 21 30.20 18.21 -3.14
CA SER A 21 31.66 18.03 -3.12
C SER A 21 32.18 17.80 -1.70
N GLU A 22 31.69 18.56 -0.72
CA GLU A 22 32.07 18.42 0.68
C GLU A 22 31.60 17.09 1.29
N ILE A 23 30.36 16.69 1.00
CA ILE A 23 29.80 15.39 1.40
C ILE A 23 30.61 14.24 0.81
N THR A 24 30.91 14.31 -0.49
CA THR A 24 31.70 13.28 -1.19
C THR A 24 33.09 13.17 -0.58
N ARG A 25 33.73 14.29 -0.25
CA ARG A 25 35.04 14.32 0.41
C ARG A 25 35.02 13.65 1.78
N ALA A 26 33.96 13.88 2.57
CA ALA A 26 33.77 13.23 3.86
C ALA A 26 33.57 11.71 3.71
N LEU A 27 32.76 11.29 2.73
CA LEU A 27 32.51 9.88 2.41
C LEU A 27 33.78 9.17 1.93
N GLU A 28 34.58 9.80 1.07
CA GLU A 28 35.86 9.24 0.62
C GLU A 28 36.85 9.08 1.77
N THR A 29 36.86 10.03 2.70
CA THR A 29 37.67 9.95 3.93
C THR A 29 37.22 8.77 4.79
N ALA A 30 35.91 8.64 5.05
CA ALA A 30 35.35 7.53 5.80
C ALA A 30 35.59 6.16 5.14
N ARG A 31 35.55 6.09 3.80
CA ARG A 31 35.86 4.87 3.04
C ARG A 31 37.34 4.51 3.15
N ARG A 32 38.25 5.50 3.09
CA ARG A 32 39.70 5.28 3.28
C ARG A 32 40.02 4.78 4.68
N GLU A 33 39.27 5.24 5.68
CA GLU A 33 39.33 4.78 7.07
C GLU A 33 38.59 3.46 7.32
N LYS A 34 38.01 2.84 6.29
CA LYS A 34 37.21 1.60 6.35
C LYS A 34 36.01 1.67 7.30
N LYS A 35 35.45 2.87 7.54
CA LYS A 35 34.23 3.07 8.33
C LYS A 35 32.96 2.74 7.55
N ILE A 36 33.00 2.88 6.22
CA ILE A 36 31.88 2.57 5.31
C ILE A 36 32.38 1.75 4.11
N GLY A 37 31.55 0.82 3.62
CA GLY A 37 31.84 0.00 2.44
C GLY A 37 31.42 0.68 1.14
N HIS A 38 30.18 1.16 1.10
CA HIS A 38 29.62 1.91 -0.03
C HIS A 38 29.00 3.24 0.43
N PRO A 39 29.08 4.34 -0.35
CA PRO A 39 28.44 5.62 -0.01
C PRO A 39 26.93 5.54 0.26
N LEU A 40 26.22 4.62 -0.43
CA LEU A 40 24.80 4.34 -0.22
C LEU A 40 24.45 3.73 1.14
N GLU A 41 25.45 3.25 1.88
CA GLU A 41 25.26 2.69 3.23
C GLU A 41 25.58 3.71 4.32
N ALA A 42 25.98 4.92 3.93
CA ALA A 42 26.46 5.95 4.83
C ALA A 42 25.40 7.01 5.09
N GLU A 43 25.18 7.30 6.36
CA GLU A 43 24.43 8.46 6.82
C GLU A 43 25.41 9.64 6.98
N VAL A 44 25.09 10.78 6.37
CA VAL A 44 25.99 11.95 6.34
C VAL A 44 25.37 13.12 7.10
N PHE A 45 26.05 13.52 8.16
CA PHE A 45 25.70 14.70 8.97
C PHE A 45 26.26 15.97 8.32
N ILE A 46 25.38 16.94 8.06
CA ILE A 46 25.76 18.25 7.50
C ILE A 46 25.50 19.31 8.56
N SER A 47 26.55 20.00 9.00
CA SER A 47 26.45 21.18 9.87
C SER A 47 26.88 22.41 9.09
N VAL A 48 26.03 23.44 9.10
CA VAL A 48 26.29 24.72 8.42
C VAL A 48 25.96 25.90 9.31
N PRO A 49 26.55 27.09 9.05
CA PRO A 49 26.10 28.34 9.64
C PRO A 49 24.64 28.66 9.32
N ASP A 50 23.94 29.32 10.24
CA ASP A 50 22.50 29.65 10.16
C ASP A 50 22.08 30.36 8.86
N THR A 51 23.00 31.07 8.21
CA THR A 51 22.80 31.74 6.91
C THR A 51 22.40 30.79 5.78
N TRP A 52 22.58 29.48 5.96
CA TRP A 52 22.29 28.45 4.95
C TRP A 52 20.99 27.69 5.19
N ASN A 53 20.34 27.83 6.36
CA ASN A 53 19.17 27.03 6.74
C ASN A 53 18.05 27.13 5.71
N THR A 54 17.64 28.34 5.34
CA THR A 54 16.57 28.56 4.34
C THR A 54 16.93 28.00 2.96
N PHE A 55 18.20 28.01 2.57
CA PHE A 55 18.62 27.44 1.28
C PHE A 55 18.59 25.90 1.32
N LEU A 56 19.06 25.30 2.41
CA LEU A 56 19.07 23.85 2.59
C LEU A 56 17.67 23.29 2.75
N GLU A 57 16.79 23.93 3.52
CA GLU A 57 15.38 23.55 3.66
C GLU A 57 14.69 23.46 2.29
N ASN A 58 14.84 24.50 1.46
CA ASN A 58 14.19 24.55 0.16
C ASN A 58 14.78 23.58 -0.87
N GLN A 59 16.00 23.08 -0.65
CA GLN A 59 16.72 22.24 -1.60
C GLN A 59 17.13 20.88 -1.01
N TRP A 60 16.53 20.50 0.12
CA TRP A 60 16.94 19.33 0.92
C TRP A 60 16.80 18.04 0.12
N GLN A 61 15.63 17.86 -0.49
CA GLN A 61 15.33 16.70 -1.33
C GLN A 61 16.29 16.62 -2.53
N THR A 62 16.53 17.74 -3.22
CA THR A 62 17.49 17.81 -4.33
C THR A 62 18.91 17.51 -3.85
N LEU A 63 19.30 17.97 -2.66
CA LEU A 63 20.60 17.69 -2.08
C LEU A 63 20.77 16.20 -1.72
N GLN A 64 19.72 15.56 -1.19
CA GLN A 64 19.70 14.13 -0.90
C GLN A 64 19.82 13.28 -2.18
N GLU A 65 19.06 13.63 -3.21
CA GLU A 65 19.10 12.98 -4.53
C GLU A 65 20.47 13.06 -5.19
N ILE A 66 21.16 14.20 -5.12
CA ILE A 66 22.50 14.36 -5.71
C ILE A 66 23.64 13.83 -4.84
N SER A 67 23.39 13.60 -3.53
CA SER A 67 24.42 13.16 -2.57
C SER A 67 24.48 11.65 -2.37
N ILE A 68 23.47 10.89 -2.80
CA ILE A 68 23.51 9.41 -2.87
C ILE A 68 23.80 8.78 -1.47
N VAL A 69 23.04 9.18 -0.45
CA VAL A 69 23.16 8.74 0.96
C VAL A 69 21.86 8.09 1.46
N SER A 70 21.93 7.19 2.45
CA SER A 70 20.80 6.37 2.90
C SER A 70 19.74 7.11 3.73
N SER A 71 20.14 8.02 4.63
CA SER A 71 19.22 8.79 5.47
C SER A 71 19.85 10.10 5.99
N LEU A 72 19.00 11.06 6.37
CA LEU A 72 19.35 12.29 7.10
C LEU A 72 18.58 12.28 8.43
N VAL A 73 19.30 12.26 9.56
CA VAL A 73 18.72 11.99 10.91
C VAL A 73 18.14 13.26 11.55
N SER A 74 16.91 13.17 12.06
CA SER A 74 16.26 14.23 12.85
C SER A 74 16.64 14.15 14.34
N PHE A 75 17.02 15.27 14.93
CA PHE A 75 17.32 15.37 16.36
C PHE A 75 16.07 15.72 17.17
N TYR A 76 15.98 15.20 18.40
CA TYR A 76 14.98 15.58 19.38
C TYR A 76 15.62 16.40 20.49
N GLN A 77 14.84 17.31 21.07
CA GLN A 77 15.24 18.12 22.21
C GLN A 77 14.34 17.84 23.40
N ALA A 78 14.97 17.58 24.54
CA ALA A 78 14.33 17.67 25.85
C ALA A 78 14.39 19.13 26.30
N ILE A 79 13.24 19.78 26.39
CA ILE A 79 13.11 21.16 26.85
C ILE A 79 12.42 21.19 28.20
N ARG A 80 12.91 22.05 29.10
CA ARG A 80 12.26 22.33 30.38
C ARG A 80 11.25 23.45 30.18
N VAL A 81 9.99 23.14 30.46
CA VAL A 81 8.86 24.07 30.43
C VAL A 81 8.24 24.07 31.82
N GLY A 82 8.47 25.13 32.59
CA GLY A 82 8.10 25.17 34.00
C GLY A 82 8.79 24.06 34.81
N GLY A 83 7.99 23.17 35.42
CA GLY A 83 8.46 22.02 36.20
C GLY A 83 8.72 20.76 35.38
N ASP A 84 8.24 20.69 34.15
CA ASP A 84 8.24 19.48 33.33
C ASP A 84 9.32 19.50 32.26
N ILE A 85 9.62 18.32 31.72
CA ILE A 85 10.49 18.14 30.56
C ILE A 85 9.65 17.62 29.40
N TRP A 86 9.61 18.37 28.31
CA TRP A 86 8.92 17.98 27.09
C TRP A 86 9.95 17.52 26.06
N ILE A 87 9.60 16.50 25.29
CA ILE A 87 10.44 15.98 24.21
C ILE A 87 9.74 16.28 22.90
N LEU A 88 10.42 17.03 22.02
CA LEU A 88 9.93 17.46 20.71
C LEU A 88 11.02 17.28 19.67
N ALA A 89 10.66 17.14 18.39
CA ALA A 89 11.65 17.28 17.33
C ALA A 89 12.26 18.69 17.37
N LYS A 90 13.57 18.79 17.16
CA LYS A 90 14.34 20.03 17.30
C LYS A 90 13.74 21.18 16.50
N GLU A 91 13.36 20.91 15.25
CA GLU A 91 12.76 21.88 14.33
C GLU A 91 11.36 22.31 14.78
N ARG A 92 10.67 21.50 15.59
CA ARG A 92 9.32 21.76 16.09
C ARG A 92 9.26 22.48 17.43
N VAL A 93 10.38 22.57 18.16
CA VAL A 93 10.41 23.21 19.50
C VAL A 93 9.84 24.61 19.44
N ARG A 94 10.41 25.50 18.61
CA ARG A 94 9.97 26.90 18.54
C ARG A 94 8.51 27.05 18.06
N PRO A 95 8.08 26.44 16.93
CA PRO A 95 6.69 26.50 16.49
C PRO A 95 5.68 26.05 17.55
N VAL A 96 5.97 24.94 18.25
CA VAL A 96 5.07 24.42 19.29
C VAL A 96 5.00 25.36 20.49
N MET A 97 6.13 25.94 20.94
CA MET A 97 6.13 26.90 22.04
C MET A 97 5.31 28.15 21.72
N GLU A 98 5.42 28.66 20.48
CA GLU A 98 4.63 29.80 20.00
C GLU A 98 3.13 29.48 19.97
N GLU A 99 2.74 28.28 19.50
CA GLU A 99 1.33 27.85 19.41
C GLU A 99 0.68 27.62 20.79
N VAL A 100 1.44 27.03 21.73
CA VAL A 100 0.98 26.80 23.09
C VAL A 100 0.92 28.11 23.89
N GLY A 101 1.78 29.08 23.56
CA GLY A 101 1.90 30.36 24.25
C GLY A 101 2.89 30.31 25.42
N VAL A 102 4.00 29.58 25.25
CA VAL A 102 5.07 29.45 26.25
C VAL A 102 6.24 30.36 25.86
N ASP A 103 6.42 31.44 26.60
CA ASP A 103 7.46 32.45 26.30
C ASP A 103 8.86 32.07 26.83
N SER A 104 8.94 31.17 27.82
CA SER A 104 10.20 30.80 28.47
C SER A 104 10.35 29.28 28.59
N TYR A 105 11.38 28.74 27.93
CA TYR A 105 11.80 27.35 28.04
C TYR A 105 13.33 27.28 27.97
N SER A 106 13.91 26.16 28.40
CA SER A 106 15.36 25.93 28.28
C SER A 106 15.65 24.54 27.74
N VAL A 107 16.61 24.42 26.83
CA VAL A 107 17.03 23.12 26.31
C VAL A 107 17.88 22.42 27.37
N VAL A 108 17.47 21.21 27.77
CA VAL A 108 18.14 20.38 28.77
C VAL A 108 19.08 19.39 28.09
N ALA A 109 18.64 18.80 26.97
CA ALA A 109 19.43 17.87 26.19
C ALA A 109 18.97 17.84 24.73
N GLU A 110 19.88 17.48 23.84
CA GLU A 110 19.62 17.17 22.44
C GLU A 110 20.14 15.75 22.17
N PHE A 111 19.35 14.94 21.48
CA PHE A 111 19.66 13.53 21.26
C PHE A 111 18.98 12.97 20.01
N GLU A 112 19.46 11.82 19.54
CA GLU A 112 18.86 11.06 18.44
C GLU A 112 17.63 10.28 18.91
N ALA A 113 16.63 10.14 18.04
CA ALA A 113 15.39 9.40 18.35
C ALA A 113 15.65 7.94 18.79
N SER A 114 16.71 7.33 18.28
CA SER A 114 17.12 5.94 18.56
C SER A 114 17.24 5.63 20.06
N ILE A 115 17.59 6.61 20.89
CA ILE A 115 17.70 6.39 22.36
C ILE A 115 16.34 6.12 23.02
N LEU A 116 15.26 6.58 22.38
CA LEU A 116 13.88 6.43 22.84
C LEU A 116 13.24 5.15 22.31
N GLU A 117 13.85 4.47 21.34
CA GLU A 117 13.30 3.24 20.78
C GLU A 117 13.05 2.20 21.89
N ARG A 118 11.85 1.62 21.87
CA ARG A 118 11.38 0.64 22.86
C ARG A 118 11.35 1.13 24.30
N ARG A 119 11.41 2.43 24.54
CA ARG A 119 11.09 3.00 25.86
C ARG A 119 9.59 2.99 26.09
N THR A 120 9.21 2.91 27.35
CA THR A 120 7.81 2.93 27.77
C THR A 120 7.39 4.32 28.20
N CYS A 121 6.26 4.79 27.69
CA CYS A 121 5.52 5.94 28.20
C CYS A 121 4.20 5.48 28.84
N VAL A 122 3.64 6.31 29.72
CA VAL A 122 2.34 6.04 30.34
C VAL A 122 1.28 6.76 29.54
N ASN A 123 0.25 6.03 29.12
CA ASN A 123 -0.93 6.62 28.50
C ASN A 123 -1.75 7.32 29.59
N PRO A 124 -2.00 8.64 29.50
CA PRO A 124 -2.69 9.38 30.56
C PRO A 124 -4.15 8.95 30.71
N LEU A 125 -4.82 8.50 29.65
CA LEU A 125 -6.24 8.12 29.69
C LEU A 125 -6.45 6.74 30.30
N THR A 126 -5.63 5.77 29.93
CA THR A 126 -5.81 4.37 30.35
C THR A 126 -4.92 3.98 31.52
N GLY A 127 -3.88 4.77 31.82
CA GLY A 127 -2.81 4.38 32.74
C GLY A 127 -1.92 3.24 32.21
N GLY A 128 -2.17 2.76 30.99
CA GLY A 128 -1.45 1.68 30.36
C GLY A 128 -0.05 2.09 29.90
N SER A 129 0.79 1.08 29.62
CA SER A 129 2.11 1.26 29.03
C SER A 129 2.00 1.37 27.52
N SER A 130 2.55 2.43 26.94
CA SER A 130 2.72 2.61 25.50
C SER A 130 4.20 2.53 25.12
N LEU A 131 4.51 1.89 24.00
CA LEU A 131 5.88 1.73 23.51
C LEU A 131 6.24 2.87 22.56
N VAL A 132 7.42 3.46 22.72
CA VAL A 132 7.99 4.38 21.74
C VAL A 132 8.66 3.57 20.63
N VAL A 133 8.30 3.88 19.38
CA VAL A 133 8.76 3.18 18.18
C VAL A 133 9.40 4.17 17.21
N LEU A 134 10.30 3.69 16.37
CA LEU A 134 10.84 4.48 15.27
C LEU A 134 9.96 4.29 14.02
N ALA A 135 9.60 5.42 13.41
CA ALA A 135 8.76 5.49 12.23
C ALA A 135 9.38 6.42 11.19
N ASP A 136 9.45 5.90 9.98
CA ASP A 136 10.12 6.46 8.80
C ASP A 136 9.22 7.45 8.02
N TYR A 137 7.94 7.53 8.38
CA TYR A 137 6.96 8.45 7.80
C TYR A 137 6.75 9.73 8.62
N VAL A 138 7.46 9.88 9.75
CA VAL A 138 7.33 11.06 10.61
C VAL A 138 8.07 12.24 9.99
N THR A 139 7.35 13.35 9.81
CA THR A 139 7.87 14.59 9.25
C THR A 139 7.96 15.69 10.32
N THR A 140 8.74 16.73 10.05
CA THR A 140 8.91 17.92 10.91
C THR A 140 8.23 19.18 10.34
N ASP A 141 7.38 19.02 9.34
CA ASP A 141 6.59 20.09 8.73
C ASP A 141 5.37 20.48 9.61
N ALA A 142 4.79 19.51 10.33
CA ALA A 142 3.61 19.71 11.17
C ALA A 142 3.72 18.99 12.54
N GLY A 143 2.85 19.39 13.48
CA GLY A 143 2.77 18.78 14.81
C GLY A 143 4.01 19.01 15.68
N THR A 144 4.38 18.01 16.47
CA THR A 144 5.49 18.05 17.45
C THR A 144 6.72 17.26 17.03
N GLY A 145 6.62 16.49 15.95
CA GLY A 145 7.56 15.43 15.59
C GLY A 145 7.41 14.15 16.42
N CYS A 146 6.43 14.09 17.34
CA CYS A 146 6.01 12.87 18.02
C CYS A 146 4.61 12.50 17.52
N VAL A 147 4.48 11.35 16.86
CA VAL A 147 3.22 10.89 16.27
C VAL A 147 2.60 9.80 17.15
N HIS A 148 1.32 9.94 17.47
CA HIS A 148 0.56 8.87 18.13
C HIS A 148 0.27 7.76 17.12
N THR A 149 0.61 6.52 17.47
CA THR A 149 0.37 5.34 16.65
C THR A 149 -0.84 4.57 17.15
N ALA A 150 -1.84 4.40 16.30
CA ALA A 150 -3.00 3.55 16.53
C ALA A 150 -3.13 2.52 15.39
N PRO A 151 -2.55 1.31 15.52
CA PRO A 151 -2.47 0.33 14.43
C PRO A 151 -3.84 -0.07 13.85
N GLY A 152 -4.92 0.06 14.62
CA GLY A 152 -6.29 -0.17 14.16
C GLY A 152 -6.88 0.92 13.26
N HIS A 153 -6.22 2.07 13.10
CA HIS A 153 -6.82 3.26 12.49
C HIS A 153 -5.93 3.99 11.47
N GLY A 154 -4.77 3.45 11.11
CA GLY A 154 -3.88 4.04 10.09
C GLY A 154 -3.07 2.97 9.39
N VAL A 155 -2.79 3.13 8.09
CA VAL A 155 -2.02 2.15 7.32
C VAL A 155 -0.56 2.12 7.77
N ASP A 156 0.07 3.28 7.92
CA ASP A 156 1.47 3.37 8.38
C ASP A 156 1.62 2.92 9.83
N ASP A 157 0.61 3.22 10.65
CA ASP A 157 0.50 2.76 12.03
C ASP A 157 0.33 1.24 12.10
N TYR A 158 -0.49 0.65 11.21
CA TYR A 158 -0.67 -0.79 11.11
C TYR A 158 0.65 -1.50 10.77
N GLN A 159 1.38 -1.00 9.77
CA GLN A 159 2.69 -1.56 9.40
C GLN A 159 3.72 -1.44 10.52
N THR A 160 3.74 -0.30 11.22
CA THR A 160 4.60 -0.11 12.38
C THR A 160 4.19 -1.02 13.54
N GLY A 161 2.89 -1.20 13.75
CA GLY A 161 2.33 -2.15 14.71
C GLY A 161 2.81 -3.56 14.43
N LEU A 162 2.72 -4.04 13.18
CA LEU A 162 3.24 -5.36 12.80
C LEU A 162 4.76 -5.49 13.02
N ARG A 163 5.54 -4.46 12.68
CA ARG A 163 7.01 -4.45 12.82
C ARG A 163 7.47 -4.53 14.28
N TYR A 164 6.72 -3.91 15.19
CA TYR A 164 7.04 -3.87 16.62
C TYR A 164 6.21 -4.84 17.48
N ASP A 165 5.37 -5.67 16.86
CA ASP A 165 4.46 -6.60 17.53
C ASP A 165 3.51 -5.89 18.51
N LEU A 166 2.93 -4.77 18.07
CA LEU A 166 1.92 -4.03 18.83
C LEU A 166 0.53 -4.63 18.62
N GLU A 167 -0.29 -4.56 19.67
CA GLU A 167 -1.69 -4.95 19.59
C GLU A 167 -2.45 -4.06 18.58
N ILE A 168 -3.17 -4.70 17.67
CA ILE A 168 -4.00 -4.02 16.66
C ILE A 168 -5.40 -3.83 17.26
N LEU A 169 -5.51 -2.82 18.12
CA LEU A 169 -6.78 -2.45 18.75
C LEU A 169 -7.59 -1.53 17.84
N SER A 170 -8.85 -1.90 17.59
CA SER A 170 -9.83 -1.08 16.86
C SER A 170 -11.20 -1.20 17.55
N PRO A 171 -11.44 -0.44 18.63
CA PRO A 171 -12.57 -0.67 19.52
C PRO A 171 -13.85 0.00 18.99
N ILE A 172 -14.15 -0.16 17.69
CA ILE A 172 -15.26 0.50 16.99
C ILE A 172 -15.99 -0.52 16.09
N ASP A 173 -17.30 -0.64 16.24
CA ASP A 173 -18.14 -1.53 15.44
C ASP A 173 -18.50 -0.97 14.05
N ASP A 174 -19.24 -1.75 13.26
CA ASP A 174 -19.57 -1.44 11.86
C ASP A 174 -20.48 -0.20 11.71
N GLU A 175 -21.14 0.21 12.79
CA GLU A 175 -22.06 1.34 12.84
C GLU A 175 -21.38 2.61 13.39
N GLY A 176 -20.11 2.51 13.80
CA GLY A 176 -19.32 3.62 14.33
C GLY A 176 -19.53 3.87 15.82
N PHE A 177 -19.97 2.86 16.57
CA PHE A 177 -20.03 2.90 18.04
C PHE A 177 -18.83 2.21 18.65
N TYR A 178 -18.39 2.73 19.80
CA TYR A 178 -17.32 2.11 20.56
C TYR A 178 -17.74 0.76 21.16
N THR A 179 -16.88 -0.26 21.04
CA THR A 179 -17.10 -1.60 21.61
C THR A 179 -16.80 -1.60 23.11
N ALA A 180 -17.04 -2.74 23.77
CA ALA A 180 -16.73 -2.93 25.19
C ALA A 180 -15.24 -2.70 25.52
N GLU A 181 -14.34 -2.88 24.55
CA GLU A 181 -12.89 -2.66 24.70
C GLU A 181 -12.54 -1.19 24.93
N ALA A 182 -13.43 -0.25 24.56
CA ALA A 182 -13.27 1.18 24.81
C ALA A 182 -13.60 1.58 26.26
N GLY A 183 -13.97 0.63 27.12
CA GLY A 183 -14.26 0.86 28.54
C GLY A 183 -15.40 1.87 28.74
N PRO A 184 -15.15 3.05 29.35
CA PRO A 184 -16.20 4.03 29.68
C PRO A 184 -16.91 4.62 28.46
N TYR A 185 -16.33 4.47 27.27
CA TYR A 185 -16.88 5.00 26.03
C TYR A 185 -17.75 4.00 25.27
N ALA A 186 -17.86 2.76 25.75
CA ALA A 186 -18.63 1.70 25.10
C ALA A 186 -20.09 2.12 24.84
N GLY A 187 -20.58 1.83 23.63
CA GLY A 187 -21.94 2.17 23.19
C GLY A 187 -22.15 3.63 22.77
N GLN A 188 -21.11 4.47 22.79
CA GLN A 188 -21.17 5.86 22.31
C GLN A 188 -20.64 5.96 20.88
N LYS A 189 -21.17 6.93 20.11
CA LYS A 189 -20.74 7.16 18.72
C LYS A 189 -19.46 8.00 18.69
N VAL A 190 -18.56 7.69 17.75
CA VAL A 190 -17.21 8.31 17.67
C VAL A 190 -17.21 9.85 17.80
N PRO A 191 -18.05 10.62 17.07
CA PRO A 191 -18.01 12.08 17.16
C PRO A 191 -18.33 12.64 18.54
N ASP A 192 -19.23 11.98 19.28
CA ASP A 192 -19.74 12.44 20.57
C ASP A 192 -18.71 12.25 21.69
N VAL A 193 -17.74 11.34 21.50
CA VAL A 193 -16.72 10.98 22.49
C VAL A 193 -15.51 11.92 22.47
N ASN A 194 -15.25 12.61 21.37
CA ASN A 194 -14.07 13.46 21.20
C ASN A 194 -13.97 14.55 22.29
N ASP A 195 -15.10 15.20 22.59
CA ASP A 195 -15.15 16.24 23.63
C ASP A 195 -15.05 15.65 25.04
N ALA A 196 -15.59 14.46 25.26
CA ALA A 196 -15.44 13.75 26.54
C ALA A 196 -13.97 13.36 26.81
N ILE A 197 -13.24 12.88 25.78
CA ILE A 197 -11.81 12.58 25.88
C ILE A 197 -11.00 13.84 26.16
N CYS A 198 -11.25 14.94 25.43
CA CYS A 198 -10.56 16.21 25.67
C CYS A 198 -10.77 16.71 27.10
N SER A 199 -12.02 16.66 27.58
CA SER A 199 -12.36 17.07 28.95
C SER A 199 -11.64 16.19 29.98
N LYS A 200 -11.52 14.88 29.70
CA LYS A 200 -10.80 13.97 30.59
C LYS A 200 -9.30 14.24 30.63
N LEU A 201 -8.69 14.53 29.49
CA LEU A 201 -7.27 14.91 29.44
C LEU A 201 -7.00 16.22 30.20
N ASP A 202 -7.93 17.16 30.14
CA ASP A 202 -7.86 18.43 30.88
C ASP A 202 -7.94 18.20 32.40
N GLU A 203 -8.90 17.40 32.86
CA GLU A 203 -9.02 17.00 34.27
C GLU A 203 -7.74 16.33 34.80
N LEU A 204 -7.06 15.56 33.96
CA LEU A 204 -5.83 14.84 34.29
C LEU A 204 -4.56 15.71 34.19
N GLY A 205 -4.69 16.96 33.73
CA GLY A 205 -3.56 17.87 33.49
C GLY A 205 -2.64 17.42 32.34
N ALA A 206 -3.12 16.52 31.47
CA ALA A 206 -2.37 16.00 30.32
C ALA A 206 -2.66 16.76 29.02
N LEU A 207 -3.71 17.60 28.99
CA LEU A 207 -4.05 18.44 27.85
C LEU A 207 -3.20 19.72 27.85
N VAL A 208 -2.26 19.84 26.92
CA VAL A 208 -1.44 21.05 26.77
C VAL A 208 -2.20 22.17 26.06
N LYS A 209 -2.90 21.84 24.98
CA LYS A 209 -3.62 22.81 24.14
C LYS A 209 -4.73 22.12 23.37
N LYS A 210 -5.89 22.77 23.25
CA LYS A 210 -6.97 22.42 22.32
C LYS A 210 -7.18 23.56 21.33
N ILE A 211 -7.05 23.27 20.05
CA ILE A 211 -7.36 24.20 18.95
C ILE A 211 -8.28 23.54 17.94
N ALA A 212 -9.12 24.33 17.27
CA ALA A 212 -9.92 23.85 16.15
C ALA A 212 -9.12 24.02 14.85
N ILE A 213 -8.97 22.94 14.08
CA ILE A 213 -8.26 22.95 12.80
C ILE A 213 -9.28 22.69 11.69
N GLN A 214 -9.20 23.48 10.62
CA GLN A 214 -9.97 23.26 9.40
C GLN A 214 -9.07 22.70 8.31
N HIS A 215 -9.39 21.52 7.81
CA HIS A 215 -8.64 20.85 6.76
C HIS A 215 -9.56 20.06 5.83
N SER A 216 -9.01 19.51 4.75
CA SER A 216 -9.72 18.55 3.92
C SER A 216 -9.71 17.19 4.59
N TYR A 217 -10.89 16.56 4.71
CA TYR A 217 -11.05 15.25 5.31
C TYR A 217 -11.89 14.37 4.36
N PRO A 218 -11.60 13.06 4.23
CA PRO A 218 -12.35 12.19 3.33
C PRO A 218 -13.79 12.01 3.82
N HIS A 219 -14.74 12.09 2.88
CA HIS A 219 -16.16 11.87 3.12
C HIS A 219 -16.70 10.83 2.15
N CYS A 220 -17.72 10.09 2.56
CA CYS A 220 -18.39 9.13 1.71
C CYS A 220 -18.98 9.87 0.50
N TRP A 221 -18.60 9.45 -0.70
CA TRP A 221 -19.02 10.11 -1.94
C TRP A 221 -20.55 10.11 -2.13
N ARG A 222 -21.27 9.19 -1.48
CA ARG A 222 -22.72 9.04 -1.55
C ARG A 222 -23.46 9.80 -0.45
N CYS A 223 -23.25 9.47 0.82
CA CYS A 223 -23.98 10.10 1.94
C CYS A 223 -23.34 11.40 2.44
N LYS A 224 -22.11 11.72 2.00
CA LYS A 224 -21.34 12.90 2.44
C LYS A 224 -20.97 12.93 3.92
N GLU A 225 -21.16 11.83 4.64
CA GLU A 225 -20.67 11.67 6.02
C GLU A 225 -19.14 11.43 6.05
N PRO A 226 -18.44 11.86 7.11
CA PRO A 226 -17.01 11.60 7.28
C PRO A 226 -16.72 10.09 7.29
N VAL A 227 -15.61 9.67 6.67
CA VAL A 227 -15.15 8.27 6.74
C VAL A 227 -14.03 8.11 7.75
N MET A 228 -13.85 6.89 8.26
CA MET A 228 -12.77 6.54 9.17
C MET A 228 -12.01 5.32 8.66
N TYR A 229 -10.72 5.28 8.97
CA TYR A 229 -9.92 4.08 8.78
C TYR A 229 -10.12 3.16 9.98
N ARG A 230 -10.33 1.88 9.69
CA ARG A 230 -10.57 0.85 10.70
C ARG A 230 -9.97 -0.46 10.23
N ALA A 231 -9.20 -1.11 11.09
CA ALA A 231 -8.73 -2.47 10.88
C ALA A 231 -9.93 -3.41 11.02
N THR A 232 -10.20 -4.16 9.96
CA THR A 232 -11.22 -5.20 9.95
C THR A 232 -10.57 -6.56 9.71
N PRO A 233 -11.15 -7.65 10.22
CA PRO A 233 -10.73 -8.99 9.82
C PRO A 233 -10.81 -9.13 8.30
N GLN A 234 -9.75 -9.66 7.70
CA GLN A 234 -9.68 -9.90 6.26
C GLN A 234 -9.02 -11.26 6.01
N TRP A 235 -9.36 -11.88 4.89
CA TRP A 235 -8.78 -13.12 4.40
C TRP A 235 -7.56 -12.83 3.54
N PHE A 236 -6.44 -13.48 3.84
CA PHE A 236 -5.19 -13.31 3.12
C PHE A 236 -4.65 -14.64 2.60
N ILE A 237 -4.09 -14.64 1.38
CA ILE A 237 -3.14 -15.67 0.95
C ILE A 237 -1.77 -15.27 1.46
N SER A 238 -1.18 -16.11 2.29
CA SER A 238 0.17 -15.89 2.78
C SER A 238 1.21 -16.16 1.70
N MET A 239 2.12 -15.21 1.50
CA MET A 239 3.23 -15.34 0.56
C MET A 239 4.37 -16.18 1.13
N GLU A 240 4.47 -16.27 2.45
CA GLU A 240 5.52 -17.02 3.15
C GLU A 240 5.13 -18.47 3.42
N LYS A 241 3.87 -18.70 3.85
CA LYS A 241 3.42 -20.07 4.14
C LYS A 241 3.50 -20.93 2.88
N ASN A 242 3.90 -22.18 3.06
CA ASN A 242 4.15 -23.14 1.97
C ASN A 242 5.19 -22.68 0.93
N GLU A 243 6.02 -21.69 1.26
CA GLU A 243 7.08 -21.14 0.42
C GLU A 243 6.56 -20.59 -0.92
N LEU A 244 5.33 -20.05 -0.92
CA LEU A 244 4.65 -19.60 -2.14
C LEU A 244 5.50 -18.57 -2.91
N ARG A 245 6.08 -17.59 -2.20
CA ARG A 245 6.97 -16.58 -2.80
C ARG A 245 8.15 -17.23 -3.52
N GLN A 246 8.88 -18.11 -2.82
CA GLN A 246 10.07 -18.74 -3.40
C GLN A 246 9.74 -19.62 -4.61
N LYS A 247 8.64 -20.38 -4.53
CA LYS A 247 8.15 -21.17 -5.65
C LYS A 247 7.75 -20.30 -6.84
N ALA A 248 7.11 -19.16 -6.59
CA ALA A 248 6.70 -18.23 -7.64
C ALA A 248 7.91 -17.57 -8.31
N LEU A 249 8.93 -17.16 -7.54
CA LEU A 249 10.19 -16.64 -8.06
C LEU A 249 10.91 -17.69 -8.92
N GLY A 250 10.99 -18.94 -8.45
CA GLY A 250 11.55 -20.03 -9.23
C GLY A 250 10.77 -20.38 -10.50
N ALA A 251 9.44 -20.19 -10.50
CA ALA A 251 8.61 -20.36 -11.68
C ALA A 251 8.81 -19.24 -12.71
N ILE A 252 8.99 -17.98 -12.27
CA ILE A 252 9.26 -16.83 -13.14
C ILE A 252 10.50 -17.07 -14.01
N ASP A 253 11.54 -17.68 -13.44
CA ASP A 253 12.80 -17.96 -14.16
C ASP A 253 12.69 -19.03 -15.24
N ARG A 254 11.62 -19.82 -15.24
CA ARG A 254 11.34 -20.85 -16.26
C ARG A 254 10.47 -20.35 -17.39
N VAL A 255 9.87 -19.16 -17.24
CA VAL A 255 8.99 -18.55 -18.24
C VAL A 255 9.81 -17.74 -19.24
N ALA A 256 9.46 -17.82 -20.52
CA ALA A 256 10.04 -16.96 -21.54
C ALA A 256 9.34 -15.60 -21.56
N TRP A 257 10.07 -14.52 -21.25
CA TRP A 257 9.53 -13.16 -21.18
C TRP A 257 9.89 -12.35 -22.42
N VAL A 258 8.87 -11.79 -23.07
CA VAL A 258 9.00 -10.94 -24.26
C VAL A 258 8.30 -9.60 -24.01
N PRO A 259 9.04 -8.49 -23.84
CA PRO A 259 10.51 -8.39 -23.83
C PRO A 259 11.14 -8.97 -22.56
N SER A 260 12.46 -9.22 -22.60
CA SER A 260 13.22 -9.82 -21.50
C SER A 260 13.16 -9.04 -20.19
N TRP A 261 13.00 -7.71 -20.24
CA TRP A 261 12.86 -6.87 -19.05
C TRP A 261 11.59 -7.17 -18.24
N GLY A 262 10.56 -7.78 -18.84
CA GLY A 262 9.32 -8.17 -18.16
C GLY A 262 9.57 -9.14 -16.99
N ARG A 263 10.60 -10.00 -17.13
CA ARG A 263 11.06 -10.91 -16.08
C ARG A 263 11.43 -10.16 -14.80
N GLN A 264 12.28 -9.12 -14.92
CA GLN A 264 12.74 -8.37 -13.76
C GLN A 264 11.58 -7.63 -13.09
N ARG A 265 10.69 -7.05 -13.90
CA ARG A 265 9.51 -6.32 -13.41
C ARG A 265 8.60 -7.20 -12.57
N ILE A 266 8.23 -8.40 -13.03
CA ILE A 266 7.37 -9.29 -12.23
C ILE A 266 8.13 -9.89 -11.03
N TYR A 267 9.43 -10.18 -11.18
CA TYR A 267 10.27 -10.73 -10.11
C TYR A 267 10.33 -9.79 -8.91
N GLU A 268 10.66 -8.51 -9.14
CA GLU A 268 10.72 -7.50 -8.07
C GLU A 268 9.38 -7.32 -7.36
N MET A 269 8.29 -7.38 -8.14
CA MET A 269 6.94 -7.27 -7.61
C MET A 269 6.54 -8.45 -6.73
N VAL A 270 6.94 -9.69 -7.09
CA VAL A 270 6.65 -10.89 -6.29
C VAL A 270 7.59 -10.96 -5.08
N ALA A 271 8.86 -10.59 -5.23
CA ALA A 271 9.86 -10.62 -4.16
C ALA A 271 9.48 -9.72 -2.98
N ASN A 272 8.94 -8.53 -3.27
CA ASN A 272 8.54 -7.55 -2.26
C ASN A 272 7.03 -7.57 -1.95
N ARG A 273 6.30 -8.57 -2.45
CA ARG A 273 4.84 -8.63 -2.27
C ARG A 273 4.48 -8.95 -0.82
N PRO A 274 3.63 -8.16 -0.15
CA PRO A 274 3.01 -8.56 1.11
C PRO A 274 1.98 -9.69 0.88
N ASP A 275 1.43 -10.21 1.97
CA ASP A 275 0.32 -11.16 1.91
C ASP A 275 -0.85 -10.60 1.08
N TRP A 276 -1.44 -11.44 0.23
CA TRP A 276 -2.48 -10.99 -0.71
C TRP A 276 -3.84 -11.01 -0.03
N CYS A 277 -4.37 -9.83 0.29
CA CYS A 277 -5.73 -9.64 0.79
C CYS A 277 -6.78 -10.04 -0.28
N LEU A 278 -7.46 -11.15 -0.03
CA LEU A 278 -8.48 -11.73 -0.90
C LEU A 278 -9.88 -11.18 -0.65
N SER A 279 -10.26 -10.93 0.61
CA SER A 279 -11.64 -10.56 0.94
C SER A 279 -11.99 -9.15 0.48
N ARG A 280 -13.24 -9.00 0.05
CA ARG A 280 -13.87 -7.72 -0.28
C ARG A 280 -15.27 -7.71 0.33
N GLN A 281 -15.58 -6.66 1.10
CA GLN A 281 -16.91 -6.43 1.67
C GLN A 281 -17.83 -5.82 0.61
N ARG A 282 -18.21 -6.62 -0.39
CA ARG A 282 -19.00 -6.21 -1.56
C ARG A 282 -20.03 -7.28 -1.88
N SER A 283 -21.12 -6.89 -2.55
CA SER A 283 -22.25 -7.79 -2.84
C SER A 283 -22.18 -8.51 -4.19
N TRP A 284 -21.22 -8.17 -5.06
CA TRP A 284 -21.12 -8.75 -6.41
C TRP A 284 -19.74 -9.36 -6.67
N GLY A 285 -19.68 -10.68 -6.65
CA GLY A 285 -18.52 -11.50 -7.01
C GLY A 285 -18.61 -12.90 -6.40
N VAL A 286 -17.56 -13.70 -6.58
CA VAL A 286 -17.53 -15.07 -6.06
C VAL A 286 -17.38 -15.04 -4.53
N PRO A 287 -18.25 -15.71 -3.77
CA PRO A 287 -18.19 -15.70 -2.30
C PRO A 287 -16.93 -16.42 -1.78
N ILE A 288 -16.42 -15.98 -0.64
CA ILE A 288 -15.47 -16.76 0.16
C ILE A 288 -16.26 -17.86 0.86
N THR A 289 -16.03 -19.11 0.46
CA THR A 289 -16.80 -20.26 0.93
C THR A 289 -16.23 -20.81 2.24
N VAL A 290 -16.26 -19.99 3.29
CA VAL A 290 -15.82 -20.36 4.64
C VAL A 290 -16.99 -20.41 5.59
N ILE A 291 -17.05 -21.47 6.41
CA ILE A 291 -17.96 -21.58 7.54
C ILE A 291 -17.13 -21.57 8.83
N SER A 292 -17.56 -20.79 9.82
CA SER A 292 -16.95 -20.73 11.14
C SER A 292 -17.95 -21.02 12.25
N CYS A 293 -17.48 -21.58 13.36
CA CYS A 293 -18.30 -21.74 14.56
C CYS A 293 -18.64 -20.36 15.15
N SER A 294 -19.92 -20.15 15.46
CA SER A 294 -20.40 -18.90 16.02
C SER A 294 -19.78 -18.58 17.38
N ASP A 295 -19.50 -19.61 18.17
CA ASP A 295 -19.11 -19.47 19.58
C ASP A 295 -17.60 -19.32 19.76
N CYS A 296 -16.80 -20.15 19.10
CA CYS A 296 -15.33 -20.13 19.24
C CYS A 296 -14.57 -19.60 18.03
N GLY A 297 -15.25 -19.32 16.91
CA GLY A 297 -14.63 -18.83 15.67
C GLY A 297 -13.83 -19.87 14.88
N ALA A 298 -13.77 -21.13 15.32
CA ALA A 298 -13.06 -22.18 14.60
C ALA A 298 -13.62 -22.39 13.18
N ILE A 299 -12.72 -22.44 12.20
CA ILE A 299 -13.06 -22.67 10.79
C ILE A 299 -13.39 -24.15 10.58
N VAL A 300 -14.52 -24.43 9.94
CA VAL A 300 -14.92 -25.77 9.53
C VAL A 300 -14.02 -26.22 8.37
N LYS A 301 -13.20 -27.25 8.61
CA LYS A 301 -12.31 -27.86 7.61
C LYS A 301 -12.80 -29.28 7.34
N ASP A 302 -13.67 -29.42 6.35
CA ASP A 302 -14.31 -30.69 5.98
C ASP A 302 -14.39 -30.82 4.46
N ASP A 303 -13.92 -31.93 3.91
CA ASP A 303 -13.97 -32.19 2.47
C ASP A 303 -15.43 -32.41 2.01
N ALA A 304 -16.28 -33.00 2.85
CA ALA A 304 -17.69 -33.20 2.52
C ALA A 304 -18.46 -31.86 2.42
N LEU A 305 -18.02 -30.84 3.17
CA LEU A 305 -18.52 -29.46 3.03
C LEU A 305 -18.15 -28.91 1.65
N ASN A 306 -16.89 -29.04 1.23
CA ASN A 306 -16.42 -28.56 -0.08
C ASN A 306 -17.17 -29.23 -1.24
N GLU A 307 -17.43 -30.55 -1.15
CA GLU A 307 -18.20 -31.29 -2.15
C GLU A 307 -19.66 -30.79 -2.26
N ARG A 308 -20.31 -30.48 -1.13
CA ARG A 308 -21.67 -29.92 -1.14
C ARG A 308 -21.70 -28.54 -1.76
N ILE A 309 -20.72 -27.69 -1.43
CA ILE A 309 -20.60 -26.35 -2.03
C ILE A 309 -20.45 -26.46 -3.55
N ASP A 310 -19.54 -27.31 -4.05
CA ASP A 310 -19.37 -27.55 -5.49
C ASP A 310 -20.67 -28.05 -6.15
N HIS A 311 -21.39 -28.98 -5.50
CA HIS A 311 -22.68 -29.46 -5.99
C HIS A 311 -23.70 -28.33 -6.21
N PHE A 312 -23.88 -27.46 -5.21
CA PHE A 312 -24.81 -26.33 -5.32
C PHE A 312 -24.32 -25.30 -6.34
N PHE A 313 -23.02 -24.99 -6.37
CA PHE A 313 -22.46 -24.00 -7.29
C PHE A 313 -22.60 -24.44 -8.75
N ARG A 314 -22.45 -25.73 -9.05
CA ARG A 314 -22.67 -26.26 -10.41
C ARG A 314 -24.12 -26.17 -10.88
N LYS A 315 -25.07 -26.27 -9.95
CA LYS A 315 -26.50 -26.32 -10.26
C LYS A 315 -27.12 -24.93 -10.32
N GLU A 316 -26.74 -24.06 -9.39
CA GLU A 316 -27.43 -22.79 -9.10
C GLU A 316 -26.50 -21.58 -9.23
N GLY A 317 -25.20 -21.80 -9.50
CA GLY A 317 -24.18 -20.75 -9.53
C GLY A 317 -23.69 -20.35 -8.14
N ALA A 318 -22.78 -19.37 -8.10
CA ALA A 318 -22.20 -18.86 -6.87
C ALA A 318 -23.24 -18.22 -5.92
N ASP A 319 -24.37 -17.74 -6.48
CA ASP A 319 -25.48 -17.15 -5.73
C ASP A 319 -26.10 -18.14 -4.73
N ALA A 320 -25.93 -19.45 -4.95
CA ALA A 320 -26.35 -20.49 -4.02
C ALA A 320 -25.81 -20.26 -2.60
N TRP A 321 -24.60 -19.70 -2.48
CA TRP A 321 -24.02 -19.37 -1.18
C TRP A 321 -24.83 -18.34 -0.41
N PHE A 322 -25.45 -17.38 -1.09
CA PHE A 322 -26.21 -16.30 -0.46
C PHE A 322 -27.68 -16.67 -0.24
N THR A 323 -28.23 -17.58 -1.06
CA THR A 323 -29.65 -17.95 -1.00
C THR A 323 -29.95 -19.07 -0.01
N HIS A 324 -29.02 -20.00 0.22
CA HIS A 324 -29.22 -21.14 1.13
C HIS A 324 -28.69 -20.87 2.52
N ASP A 325 -29.31 -21.44 3.55
CA ASP A 325 -28.83 -21.34 4.94
C ASP A 325 -27.53 -22.14 5.17
N VAL A 326 -26.84 -21.88 6.29
CA VAL A 326 -25.55 -22.52 6.61
C VAL A 326 -25.69 -24.05 6.76
N GLU A 327 -26.83 -24.51 7.28
CA GLU A 327 -27.16 -25.91 7.52
C GLU A 327 -27.25 -26.72 6.22
N THR A 328 -27.56 -26.07 5.09
CA THR A 328 -27.61 -26.72 3.77
C THR A 328 -26.25 -27.26 3.36
N PHE A 329 -25.18 -26.55 3.74
CA PHE A 329 -23.81 -26.92 3.38
C PHE A 329 -23.16 -27.86 4.40
N LEU A 330 -23.66 -27.90 5.63
CA LEU A 330 -23.11 -28.73 6.70
C LEU A 330 -23.71 -30.15 6.72
N ALA A 331 -22.98 -31.09 7.33
CA ALA A 331 -23.55 -32.40 7.66
C ALA A 331 -24.73 -32.25 8.64
N LYS A 332 -25.67 -33.18 8.57
CA LYS A 332 -26.80 -33.20 9.50
C LYS A 332 -26.25 -33.38 10.92
N ASP A 333 -26.72 -32.54 11.84
CA ASP A 333 -26.27 -32.53 13.24
C ASP A 333 -24.77 -32.29 13.41
N TYR A 334 -24.13 -31.51 12.50
CA TYR A 334 -22.71 -31.17 12.60
C TYR A 334 -22.38 -30.47 13.93
N ILE A 335 -21.26 -30.89 14.55
CA ILE A 335 -20.79 -30.39 15.86
C ILE A 335 -19.38 -29.83 15.67
N CYS A 336 -19.12 -28.67 16.27
CA CYS A 336 -17.79 -28.07 16.24
C CYS A 336 -16.79 -28.98 16.97
N SER A 337 -15.68 -29.32 16.31
CA SER A 337 -14.61 -30.15 16.88
C SER A 337 -13.90 -29.52 18.08
N GLU A 338 -13.86 -28.19 18.15
CA GLU A 338 -13.11 -27.45 19.16
C GLU A 338 -13.91 -27.20 20.45
N CYS A 339 -15.20 -26.84 20.33
CA CYS A 339 -16.01 -26.42 21.48
C CYS A 339 -17.33 -27.18 21.66
N GLY A 340 -17.69 -28.09 20.76
CA GLY A 340 -18.94 -28.86 20.83
C GLY A 340 -20.22 -28.07 20.49
N ALA A 341 -20.10 -26.82 20.05
CA ALA A 341 -21.23 -26.00 19.63
C ALA A 341 -21.88 -26.51 18.33
N LYS A 342 -23.14 -26.16 18.15
CA LYS A 342 -23.95 -26.46 16.95
C LYS A 342 -24.34 -25.21 16.15
N SER A 343 -23.84 -24.05 16.53
CA SER A 343 -24.09 -22.77 15.86
C SER A 343 -22.93 -22.41 14.95
N PHE A 344 -23.25 -22.09 13.70
CA PHE A 344 -22.28 -21.78 12.65
C PHE A 344 -22.72 -20.55 11.86
N ARG A 345 -21.74 -19.86 11.26
CA ARG A 345 -21.95 -18.71 10.39
C ARG A 345 -21.15 -18.86 9.11
N LYS A 346 -21.74 -18.43 7.99
CA LYS A 346 -21.06 -18.30 6.70
C LYS A 346 -20.31 -16.98 6.62
N GLU A 347 -19.20 -16.98 5.91
CA GLU A 347 -18.56 -15.76 5.44
C GLU A 347 -19.44 -15.08 4.38
N ASN A 348 -19.57 -13.76 4.47
CA ASN A 348 -20.34 -12.94 3.53
C ASN A 348 -19.41 -12.14 2.60
N ASP A 349 -18.12 -12.09 2.88
CA ASP A 349 -17.13 -11.50 2.00
C ASP A 349 -17.03 -12.26 0.67
N ILE A 350 -16.70 -11.51 -0.38
CA ILE A 350 -16.40 -12.06 -1.71
C ILE A 350 -14.90 -12.02 -1.98
N LEU A 351 -14.47 -12.81 -2.95
CA LEU A 351 -13.10 -12.86 -3.46
C LEU A 351 -12.75 -11.60 -4.26
N ASP A 352 -11.48 -11.25 -4.23
CA ASP A 352 -10.85 -10.24 -5.07
C ASP A 352 -11.00 -10.61 -6.55
N VAL A 353 -11.35 -9.65 -7.40
CA VAL A 353 -11.54 -9.87 -8.86
C VAL A 353 -10.26 -10.36 -9.55
N TRP A 354 -9.09 -10.08 -8.97
CA TRP A 354 -7.83 -10.63 -9.44
C TRP A 354 -7.69 -12.12 -9.17
N PHE A 355 -8.36 -12.66 -8.15
CA PHE A 355 -8.44 -14.10 -7.91
C PHE A 355 -9.33 -14.79 -8.95
N ASP A 356 -10.47 -14.20 -9.29
CA ASP A 356 -11.36 -14.70 -10.35
C ASP A 356 -10.62 -14.82 -11.69
N SER A 357 -10.01 -13.71 -12.14
CA SER A 357 -9.20 -13.71 -13.36
C SER A 357 -7.95 -14.58 -13.23
N GLY A 358 -7.31 -14.57 -12.06
CA GLY A 358 -6.13 -15.38 -11.75
C GLY A 358 -6.36 -16.87 -11.95
N THR A 359 -7.52 -17.37 -11.50
CA THR A 359 -7.91 -18.78 -11.60
C THR A 359 -8.45 -19.19 -12.98
N SER A 360 -8.50 -18.29 -13.96
CA SER A 360 -8.94 -18.60 -15.33
C SER A 360 -8.14 -19.75 -15.98
N HIS A 361 -6.85 -19.92 -15.65
CA HIS A 361 -6.08 -21.07 -16.14
C HIS A 361 -6.68 -22.41 -15.70
N ALA A 362 -7.29 -22.48 -14.52
CA ALA A 362 -7.94 -23.67 -13.99
C ALA A 362 -9.39 -23.77 -14.48
N ALA A 363 -10.13 -22.66 -14.41
CA ALA A 363 -11.54 -22.60 -14.75
C ALA A 363 -11.82 -22.72 -16.26
N VAL A 364 -10.84 -22.38 -17.11
CA VAL A 364 -10.99 -22.37 -18.58
C VAL A 364 -10.05 -23.38 -19.24
N LEU A 365 -8.73 -23.25 -19.08
CA LEU A 365 -7.77 -24.07 -19.85
C LEU A 365 -7.87 -25.56 -19.51
N GLU A 366 -8.10 -25.91 -18.24
CA GLU A 366 -8.21 -27.32 -17.83
C GLU A 366 -9.60 -27.92 -18.07
N GLN A 367 -10.65 -27.09 -18.06
CA GLN A 367 -12.03 -27.57 -18.24
C GLN A 367 -12.36 -27.84 -19.71
N ARG A 368 -11.75 -27.07 -20.63
CA ARG A 368 -12.04 -27.14 -22.06
C ARG A 368 -11.04 -28.05 -22.76
N LYS A 369 -11.54 -29.14 -23.35
CA LYS A 369 -10.70 -30.20 -23.97
C LYS A 369 -9.88 -29.71 -25.16
N GLU A 370 -10.33 -28.66 -25.83
CA GLU A 370 -9.67 -28.03 -26.96
C GLU A 370 -8.50 -27.11 -26.56
N LEU A 371 -8.32 -26.85 -25.26
CA LEU A 371 -7.26 -25.99 -24.74
C LEU A 371 -6.17 -26.84 -24.07
N GLY A 372 -4.96 -26.27 -24.00
CA GLY A 372 -3.81 -26.87 -23.34
C GLY A 372 -3.43 -26.12 -22.06
N TRP A 373 -3.02 -26.86 -21.04
CA TRP A 373 -2.41 -26.31 -19.83
C TRP A 373 -1.03 -26.95 -19.60
N PRO A 374 0.03 -26.16 -19.29
CA PRO A 374 0.09 -24.70 -19.27
C PRO A 374 -0.09 -24.08 -20.67
N ALA A 375 -0.59 -22.84 -20.73
CA ALA A 375 -0.72 -22.09 -21.99
C ALA A 375 0.64 -21.81 -22.62
N ASP A 376 0.74 -21.83 -23.94
CA ASP A 376 1.99 -21.50 -24.63
C ASP A 376 2.36 -20.02 -24.49
N LEU A 377 1.36 -19.13 -24.56
CA LEU A 377 1.53 -17.69 -24.50
C LEU A 377 0.40 -17.01 -23.72
N TYR A 378 0.77 -16.14 -22.78
CA TYR A 378 -0.09 -15.06 -22.28
C TYR A 378 0.34 -13.75 -22.94
N LEU A 379 -0.61 -12.93 -23.40
CA LEU A 379 -0.35 -11.68 -24.09
C LEU A 379 -1.27 -10.58 -23.57
N GLU A 380 -0.72 -9.59 -22.87
CA GLU A 380 -1.48 -8.44 -22.36
C GLU A 380 -0.59 -7.19 -22.15
N GLY A 381 -1.23 -6.06 -21.86
CA GLY A 381 -0.56 -4.79 -21.54
C GLY A 381 0.38 -4.85 -20.33
N SER A 382 1.33 -3.91 -20.29
CA SER A 382 2.38 -3.89 -19.26
C SER A 382 1.89 -3.74 -17.82
N ASP A 383 0.67 -3.25 -17.60
CA ASP A 383 0.01 -3.24 -16.29
C ASP A 383 -0.27 -4.62 -15.71
N GLN A 384 -0.38 -5.65 -16.55
CA GLN A 384 -0.74 -6.99 -16.08
C GLN A 384 0.37 -7.68 -15.27
N HIS A 385 1.59 -7.12 -15.22
CA HIS A 385 2.62 -7.52 -14.22
C HIS A 385 2.14 -7.27 -12.78
N ARG A 386 1.20 -6.33 -12.58
CA ARG A 386 0.56 -6.04 -11.29
C ARG A 386 -0.81 -6.70 -11.14
N GLY A 387 -1.39 -7.15 -12.24
CA GLY A 387 -2.74 -7.71 -12.33
C GLY A 387 -2.70 -9.20 -12.68
N TRP A 388 -3.22 -9.54 -13.86
CA TRP A 388 -3.53 -10.91 -14.27
C TRP A 388 -2.31 -11.84 -14.35
N PHE A 389 -1.17 -11.40 -14.88
CA PHE A 389 0.03 -12.24 -14.91
C PHE A 389 0.46 -12.64 -13.50
N ASN A 390 0.36 -11.70 -12.57
CA ASN A 390 0.72 -11.90 -11.17
C ASN A 390 -0.26 -12.85 -10.48
N SER A 391 -1.56 -12.56 -10.56
CA SER A 391 -2.57 -13.38 -9.89
C SER A 391 -2.60 -14.80 -10.46
N SER A 392 -2.55 -14.98 -11.80
CA SER A 392 -2.49 -16.30 -12.43
C SER A 392 -1.22 -17.08 -12.05
N LEU A 393 -0.06 -16.40 -11.98
CA LEU A 393 1.16 -17.03 -11.50
C LEU A 393 0.97 -17.55 -10.06
N LEU A 394 0.47 -16.71 -9.16
CA LEU A 394 0.32 -17.07 -7.74
C LEU A 394 -0.71 -18.19 -7.54
N THR A 395 -1.88 -18.11 -8.18
CA THR A 395 -2.91 -19.15 -8.07
C THR A 395 -2.42 -20.48 -8.62
N SER A 396 -1.72 -20.47 -9.76
CA SER A 396 -1.19 -21.70 -10.38
C SER A 396 -0.04 -22.29 -9.59
N VAL A 397 0.93 -21.48 -9.15
CA VAL A 397 2.06 -21.97 -8.36
C VAL A 397 1.58 -22.48 -6.99
N GLY A 398 0.64 -21.78 -6.36
CA GLY A 398 0.06 -22.18 -5.08
C GLY A 398 -0.67 -23.51 -5.11
N THR A 399 -1.27 -23.88 -6.25
CA THR A 399 -2.07 -25.11 -6.37
C THR A 399 -1.40 -26.22 -7.18
N ARG A 400 -0.52 -25.90 -8.16
CA ARG A 400 0.08 -26.84 -9.13
C ARG A 400 1.61 -26.81 -9.12
N GLY A 401 2.22 -25.86 -8.40
CA GLY A 401 3.68 -25.74 -8.27
C GLY A 401 4.40 -25.19 -9.51
N THR A 402 3.68 -24.69 -10.52
CA THR A 402 4.28 -24.13 -11.75
C THR A 402 3.45 -22.97 -12.30
N ALA A 403 4.06 -22.13 -13.13
CA ALA A 403 3.37 -21.05 -13.84
C ALA A 403 2.33 -21.62 -14.83
N PRO A 404 1.20 -20.92 -15.05
CA PRO A 404 0.15 -21.39 -15.96
C PRO A 404 0.44 -21.05 -17.43
N PHE A 405 1.59 -20.43 -17.71
CA PHE A 405 2.04 -20.02 -19.03
C PHE A 405 3.52 -20.38 -19.24
N ARG A 406 3.88 -20.75 -20.47
CA ARG A 406 5.27 -21.02 -20.89
C ARG A 406 6.00 -19.76 -21.32
N SER A 407 5.28 -18.83 -21.95
CA SER A 407 5.79 -17.53 -22.35
C SER A 407 4.78 -16.42 -22.05
N VAL A 408 5.31 -15.21 -21.84
CA VAL A 408 4.53 -13.99 -21.65
C VAL A 408 5.03 -12.95 -22.62
N LEU A 409 4.13 -12.44 -23.46
CA LEU A 409 4.34 -11.26 -24.27
C LEU A 409 3.63 -10.08 -23.62
N THR A 410 4.33 -8.95 -23.51
CA THR A 410 3.73 -7.73 -23.01
C THR A 410 3.95 -6.57 -23.97
N HIS A 411 2.96 -5.70 -24.06
CA HIS A 411 3.01 -4.50 -24.90
C HIS A 411 2.74 -3.23 -24.10
N GLY A 412 3.18 -2.09 -24.64
CA GLY A 412 2.88 -0.77 -24.09
C GLY A 412 1.42 -0.36 -24.28
N TYR A 413 1.10 0.86 -23.84
CA TYR A 413 -0.22 1.43 -24.00
C TYR A 413 -0.40 2.04 -25.39
N VAL A 414 -1.64 2.06 -25.86
CA VAL A 414 -2.02 2.93 -26.98
C VAL A 414 -2.21 4.35 -26.45
N VAL A 415 -1.50 5.31 -27.03
CA VAL A 415 -1.51 6.74 -26.71
C VAL A 415 -1.90 7.54 -27.94
N ASP A 416 -2.32 8.80 -27.76
CA ASP A 416 -2.65 9.64 -28.90
C ASP A 416 -1.41 10.00 -29.75
N GLY A 417 -1.61 10.67 -30.89
CA GLY A 417 -0.52 11.07 -31.79
C GLY A 417 0.57 11.94 -31.14
N LYS A 418 0.27 12.61 -30.02
CA LYS A 418 1.22 13.41 -29.24
C LYS A 418 1.90 12.61 -28.12
N GLY A 419 1.51 11.35 -27.92
CA GLY A 419 2.02 10.50 -26.85
C GLY A 419 1.29 10.67 -25.51
N MET A 420 0.13 11.33 -25.49
CA MET A 420 -0.65 11.53 -24.27
C MET A 420 -1.62 10.38 -24.05
N LYS A 421 -1.88 10.06 -22.78
CA LYS A 421 -2.90 9.09 -22.40
C LYS A 421 -4.27 9.52 -22.95
N MET A 422 -4.96 8.59 -23.61
CA MET A 422 -6.29 8.84 -24.13
C MET A 422 -7.32 8.94 -23.00
N SER A 423 -8.17 9.97 -23.04
CA SER A 423 -9.29 10.11 -22.11
C SER A 423 -10.50 10.79 -22.75
N LYS A 424 -11.70 10.33 -22.39
CA LYS A 424 -12.95 10.87 -22.95
C LYS A 424 -13.15 12.36 -22.62
N SER A 425 -12.66 12.82 -21.46
CA SER A 425 -12.77 14.23 -21.04
C SER A 425 -11.84 15.16 -21.83
N VAL A 426 -10.67 14.68 -22.26
CA VAL A 426 -9.73 15.44 -23.11
C VAL A 426 -10.15 15.40 -24.58
N GLY A 427 -10.96 14.41 -24.98
CA GLY A 427 -11.48 14.30 -26.34
C GLY A 427 -10.45 13.77 -27.35
N ASN A 428 -9.36 13.16 -26.88
CA ASN A 428 -8.29 12.59 -27.70
C ASN A 428 -8.42 11.06 -27.89
N VAL A 429 -9.61 10.49 -27.65
CA VAL A 429 -9.85 9.05 -27.81
C VAL A 429 -10.05 8.72 -29.28
N VAL A 430 -9.27 7.78 -29.79
CA VAL A 430 -9.51 7.16 -31.09
C VAL A 430 -10.20 5.82 -30.87
N ALA A 431 -11.49 5.72 -31.21
CA ALA A 431 -12.25 4.48 -31.00
C ALA A 431 -11.97 3.47 -32.13
N PRO A 432 -11.71 2.17 -31.81
CA PRO A 432 -11.46 1.16 -32.84
C PRO A 432 -12.58 1.07 -33.89
N GLN A 433 -13.85 1.21 -33.49
CA GLN A 433 -14.99 1.15 -34.40
C GLN A 433 -15.00 2.31 -35.42
N GLU A 434 -14.57 3.50 -35.02
CA GLU A 434 -14.48 4.66 -35.92
C GLU A 434 -13.42 4.44 -36.99
N VAL A 435 -12.27 3.89 -36.58
CA VAL A 435 -11.19 3.52 -37.51
C VAL A 435 -11.66 2.44 -38.49
N ILE A 436 -12.32 1.40 -38.00
CA ILE A 436 -12.86 0.32 -38.84
C ILE A 436 -13.87 0.85 -39.85
N ASN A 437 -14.78 1.74 -39.44
CA ASN A 437 -15.78 2.31 -40.33
C ASN A 437 -15.17 3.20 -41.42
N LYS A 438 -14.05 3.89 -41.12
CA LYS A 438 -13.42 4.85 -42.03
C LYS A 438 -12.38 4.22 -42.95
N TYR A 439 -11.53 3.34 -42.42
CA TYR A 439 -10.38 2.76 -43.13
C TYR A 439 -10.48 1.23 -43.33
N GLY A 440 -11.41 0.57 -42.64
CA GLY A 440 -11.52 -0.89 -42.63
C GLY A 440 -10.67 -1.56 -41.55
N ALA A 441 -11.02 -2.80 -41.19
CA ALA A 441 -10.35 -3.54 -40.13
C ALA A 441 -8.91 -3.96 -40.48
N GLU A 442 -8.62 -4.17 -41.76
CA GLU A 442 -7.28 -4.55 -42.22
C GLU A 442 -6.26 -3.43 -42.02
N ILE A 443 -6.65 -2.16 -42.20
CA ILE A 443 -5.77 -1.02 -41.93
C ILE A 443 -5.42 -0.93 -40.45
N LEU A 444 -6.39 -1.18 -39.57
CA LEU A 444 -6.12 -1.23 -38.12
C LEU A 444 -5.15 -2.38 -37.77
N ARG A 445 -5.31 -3.55 -38.38
CA ARG A 445 -4.40 -4.70 -38.18
C ARG A 445 -3.00 -4.42 -38.70
N LEU A 446 -2.89 -3.82 -39.88
CA LEU A 446 -1.61 -3.46 -40.48
C LEU A 446 -0.88 -2.43 -39.62
N TRP A 447 -1.59 -1.44 -39.08
CA TRP A 447 -1.05 -0.49 -38.13
C TRP A 447 -0.48 -1.21 -36.90
N VAL A 448 -1.26 -2.08 -36.23
CA VAL A 448 -0.77 -2.86 -35.08
C VAL A 448 0.50 -3.66 -35.43
N ALA A 449 0.55 -4.26 -36.62
CA ALA A 449 1.70 -5.06 -37.07
C ALA A 449 2.95 -4.22 -37.40
N SER A 450 2.78 -2.93 -37.77
CA SER A 450 3.88 -2.03 -38.12
C SER A 450 4.54 -1.35 -36.91
N GLU A 451 3.89 -1.36 -35.75
CA GLU A 451 4.31 -0.61 -34.57
C GLU A 451 5.26 -1.41 -33.67
N ASP A 452 6.21 -0.72 -33.02
CA ASP A 452 7.03 -1.33 -31.99
C ASP A 452 6.25 -1.43 -30.66
N TYR A 453 5.54 -2.54 -30.49
CA TYR A 453 4.69 -2.81 -29.32
C TYR A 453 5.42 -2.79 -27.98
N ARG A 454 6.76 -2.82 -27.96
CA ARG A 454 7.55 -2.89 -26.71
C ARG A 454 7.48 -1.60 -25.90
N GLY A 455 7.16 -0.48 -26.57
CA GLY A 455 6.88 0.82 -25.95
C GLY A 455 5.41 1.21 -26.13
N ASP A 456 5.08 2.42 -25.69
CA ASP A 456 3.78 3.00 -25.96
C ASP A 456 3.62 3.32 -27.45
N VAL A 457 2.47 2.95 -28.00
CA VAL A 457 2.17 3.00 -29.43
C VAL A 457 1.25 4.19 -29.71
N LYS A 458 1.64 5.05 -30.65
CA LYS A 458 0.89 6.26 -30.99
C LYS A 458 -0.17 5.97 -32.03
N VAL A 459 -1.37 6.50 -31.84
CA VAL A 459 -2.46 6.46 -32.83
C VAL A 459 -2.98 7.86 -33.13
N SER A 460 -3.08 8.20 -34.42
CA SER A 460 -3.73 9.41 -34.91
C SER A 460 -4.34 9.17 -36.29
N GLU A 461 -5.24 10.06 -36.73
CA GLU A 461 -5.80 9.94 -38.09
C GLU A 461 -4.73 10.06 -39.17
N GLU A 462 -3.70 10.88 -38.95
CA GLU A 462 -2.58 11.03 -39.90
C GLU A 462 -1.77 9.74 -40.02
N ILE A 463 -1.47 9.09 -38.89
CA ILE A 463 -0.75 7.80 -38.87
C ILE A 463 -1.57 6.73 -39.59
N LEU A 464 -2.87 6.61 -39.27
CA LEU A 464 -3.75 5.63 -39.91
C LEU A 464 -3.92 5.89 -41.41
N LYS A 465 -3.98 7.17 -41.81
CA LYS A 465 -4.00 7.54 -43.22
C LYS A 465 -2.70 7.15 -43.93
N GLN A 466 -1.53 7.38 -43.33
CA GLN A 466 -0.25 6.95 -43.90
C GLN A 466 -0.16 5.43 -44.07
N VAL A 467 -0.67 4.66 -43.10
CA VAL A 467 -0.76 3.19 -43.22
C VAL A 467 -1.71 2.80 -44.36
N SER A 468 -2.85 3.49 -44.48
CA SER A 468 -3.80 3.27 -45.58
C SER A 468 -3.24 3.64 -46.95
N ASP A 469 -2.41 4.68 -47.05
CA ASP A 469 -1.79 5.10 -48.31
C ASP A 469 -0.64 4.15 -48.73
N SER A 470 -0.08 3.41 -47.76
CA SER A 470 1.01 2.44 -47.98
C SER A 470 0.52 1.03 -48.35
N TYR A 471 -0.76 0.73 -48.09
CA TYR A 471 -1.44 -0.53 -48.42
C TYR A 471 -2.05 -0.45 -49.83
#